data_AF-A0A327HBJ2-F1
#
_entry.id   AF-A0A327HBJ2-F1
#
_cell.length_a   1.000
_cell.length_b   1.000
_cell.length_c   1.000
_cell.angle_alpha   90.00
_cell.angle_beta   90.00
_cell.angle_gamma   90.00
#
_symmetry.space_group_name_H-M   'P 1'
#
loop_
_entity.id
_entity.type
_entity.pdbx_description
1 polymer ?
#
loop_
_entity_poly.entity_id
_entity_poly.type
_entity_poly.pdbx_seq_one_letter_code
_entity_poly.pdbx_strand_id
1 'polypeptide(L)'
;MTTQTTIEVTESVTEVSVTGTTTTINLTNDITELQAYTLAVPFEVPGQITAANVTVVPYGTVTSTNLRDALKELADQDFRGASTPTGSYISEGDTWYDTDDDQLKVYRETSSGTFQWVPIIVGAAGSDSDTIDAGSY
;
A
#
# COMPACT_ATOMS: atom_id res chain seq x y z
N MET A 1 35.32 3.64 0.55
CA MET A 1 35.19 2.61 -0.50
C MET A 1 34.24 1.54 0.01
N THR A 2 33.00 1.51 -0.45
CA THR A 2 32.08 0.40 -0.17
C THR A 2 32.39 -0.74 -1.15
N THR A 3 32.82 -1.89 -0.63
CA THR A 3 33.05 -3.09 -1.45
C THR A 3 31.73 -3.58 -2.04
N GLN A 4 31.62 -3.58 -3.37
CA GLN A 4 30.49 -4.15 -4.08
C GLN A 4 30.60 -5.69 -4.11
N THR A 5 29.53 -6.38 -3.77
CA THR A 5 29.40 -7.82 -4.03
C THR A 5 28.99 -8.01 -5.48
N THR A 6 29.88 -8.60 -6.29
CA THR A 6 29.58 -8.99 -7.67
C THR A 6 29.19 -10.46 -7.69
N ILE A 7 28.05 -10.79 -8.30
CA ILE A 7 27.70 -12.16 -8.65
C ILE A 7 28.13 -12.36 -10.10
N GLU A 8 29.11 -13.22 -10.32
CA GLU A 8 29.55 -13.63 -11.66
C GLU A 8 28.91 -14.99 -11.97
N VAL A 9 28.22 -15.07 -13.11
CA VAL A 9 27.64 -16.31 -13.64
C VAL A 9 28.36 -16.64 -14.94
N THR A 10 29.12 -17.73 -14.94
CA THR A 10 29.88 -18.20 -16.10
C THR A 10 29.31 -19.52 -16.57
N GLU A 11 28.84 -19.57 -17.82
CA GLU A 11 28.42 -20.82 -18.46
C GLU A 11 29.66 -21.64 -18.88
N SER A 12 29.61 -22.97 -18.69
CA SER A 12 30.69 -23.89 -19.05
C SER A 12 30.29 -24.77 -20.23
N VAL A 13 30.43 -24.24 -21.45
CA VAL A 13 30.09 -24.96 -22.69
C VAL A 13 31.10 -26.10 -22.93
N THR A 14 30.59 -27.31 -23.23
CA THR A 14 31.41 -28.46 -23.65
C THR A 14 31.35 -28.61 -25.16
N GLU A 15 32.48 -28.42 -25.86
CA GLU A 15 32.57 -28.58 -27.31
C GLU A 15 32.80 -30.06 -27.70
N VAL A 16 32.04 -30.55 -28.68
CA VAL A 16 32.13 -31.92 -29.18
C VAL A 16 32.70 -31.91 -30.60
N SER A 17 33.96 -32.34 -30.75
CA SER A 17 34.58 -32.56 -32.05
C SER A 17 34.49 -34.04 -32.46
N VAL A 18 34.12 -34.30 -33.72
CA VAL A 18 33.97 -35.66 -34.25
C VAL A 18 34.65 -35.79 -35.61
N THR A 19 35.39 -36.88 -35.79
CA THR A 19 36.01 -37.27 -37.07
C THR A 19 35.49 -38.63 -37.53
N GLY A 20 34.58 -38.62 -38.50
CA GLY A 20 33.94 -39.80 -39.08
C GLY A 20 32.99 -39.41 -40.23
N THR A 21 32.58 -40.37 -41.06
CA THR A 21 31.82 -40.08 -42.30
C THR A 21 30.33 -39.85 -42.09
N THR A 22 29.76 -40.25 -40.96
CA THR A 22 28.38 -39.92 -40.54
C THR A 22 28.31 -39.82 -39.02
N THR A 23 27.63 -38.80 -38.51
CA THR A 23 27.36 -38.62 -37.08
C THR A 23 26.08 -37.79 -36.92
N THR A 24 25.20 -38.19 -36.02
CA THR A 24 24.00 -37.42 -35.65
C THR A 24 24.25 -36.76 -34.29
N ILE A 25 24.37 -35.44 -34.26
CA ILE A 25 24.53 -34.65 -33.04
C ILE A 25 23.15 -34.10 -32.67
N ASN A 26 22.61 -34.54 -31.53
CA ASN A 26 21.38 -34.00 -30.97
C ASN A 26 21.73 -32.92 -29.94
N LEU A 27 21.52 -31.65 -30.31
CA LEU A 27 21.62 -30.53 -29.38
C LEU A 27 20.24 -30.26 -28.77
N THR A 28 20.19 -30.16 -27.45
CA THR A 28 19.01 -29.71 -26.69
C THR A 28 19.40 -28.49 -25.87
N ASN A 29 18.54 -27.47 -25.85
CA ASN A 29 18.78 -26.29 -25.03
C ASN A 29 18.77 -26.67 -23.55
N ASP A 30 19.83 -26.33 -22.83
CA ASP A 30 19.82 -26.29 -21.37
C ASP A 30 19.46 -24.86 -20.94
N ILE A 31 18.40 -24.70 -20.14
CA ILE A 31 17.90 -23.38 -19.72
C ILE A 31 18.08 -23.27 -18.22
N THR A 32 19.10 -22.54 -17.79
CA THR A 32 19.29 -22.17 -16.39
C THR A 32 18.35 -21.00 -16.04
N GLU A 33 17.25 -21.29 -15.35
CA GLU A 33 16.38 -20.25 -14.80
C GLU A 33 16.95 -19.71 -13.47
N LEU A 34 17.30 -18.42 -13.44
CA LEU A 34 17.83 -17.76 -12.24
C LEU A 34 16.73 -16.99 -11.51
N GLN A 35 16.21 -17.55 -10.42
CA GLN A 35 15.21 -16.90 -9.57
C GLN A 35 15.86 -16.24 -8.34
N ALA A 36 15.61 -14.94 -8.17
CA ALA A 36 16.24 -14.11 -7.15
C ALA A 36 15.20 -13.58 -6.14
N TYR A 37 15.00 -14.30 -5.04
CA TYR A 37 13.97 -13.98 -4.04
C TYR A 37 14.31 -12.82 -3.09
N THR A 38 15.58 -12.43 -2.99
CA THR A 38 16.08 -11.45 -2.00
C THR A 38 17.12 -10.48 -2.55
N LEU A 39 17.32 -10.40 -3.88
CA LEU A 39 18.14 -9.33 -4.43
C LEU A 39 17.41 -8.00 -4.23
N ALA A 40 18.00 -7.11 -3.43
CA ALA A 40 17.68 -5.68 -3.44
C ALA A 40 18.19 -5.06 -4.75
N VAL A 41 17.52 -5.36 -5.87
CA VAL A 41 17.79 -4.74 -7.17
C VAL A 41 17.43 -3.26 -7.08
N PRO A 42 18.36 -2.33 -7.35
CA PRO A 42 18.06 -0.91 -7.38
C PRO A 42 16.97 -0.49 -8.37
N PHE A 43 16.19 0.50 -7.99
CA PHE A 43 15.30 1.24 -8.88
C PHE A 43 15.28 2.72 -8.47
N GLU A 44 15.40 3.58 -9.49
CA GLU A 44 15.63 5.04 -9.46
C GLU A 44 16.89 5.50 -8.69
N VAL A 45 17.21 4.89 -7.54
CA VAL A 45 18.48 4.99 -6.81
C VAL A 45 18.97 3.60 -6.39
N PRO A 46 20.28 3.28 -6.52
CA PRO A 46 20.97 2.20 -5.82
C PRO A 46 20.49 1.93 -4.38
N GLY A 47 19.71 0.87 -4.18
CA GLY A 47 19.19 0.45 -2.87
C GLY A 47 17.74 0.85 -2.55
N GLN A 48 17.02 1.40 -3.54
CA GLN A 48 15.58 1.66 -3.51
C GLN A 48 14.73 0.52 -2.87
N ILE A 49 13.72 0.85 -2.05
CA ILE A 49 12.48 0.08 -1.87
C ILE A 49 11.31 1.09 -1.89
N THR A 50 10.41 0.99 -2.87
CA THR A 50 9.22 1.86 -2.93
C THR A 50 8.01 1.11 -2.38
N ALA A 51 7.12 1.84 -1.70
CA ALA A 51 5.89 1.25 -1.15
C ALA A 51 4.95 0.67 -2.24
N ALA A 52 5.09 1.07 -3.51
CA ALA A 52 4.31 0.50 -4.60
C ALA A 52 4.78 -0.92 -4.99
N ASN A 53 6.01 -1.30 -4.62
CA ASN A 53 6.60 -2.61 -4.91
C ASN A 53 6.60 -3.55 -3.69
N VAL A 54 6.20 -3.07 -2.51
CA VAL A 54 6.05 -3.91 -1.31
C VAL A 54 4.65 -4.52 -1.31
N THR A 55 4.57 -5.82 -1.54
CA THR A 55 3.31 -6.58 -1.46
C THR A 55 2.81 -6.64 -0.01
N VAL A 56 1.51 -6.46 0.16
CA VAL A 56 0.80 -6.66 1.44
C VAL A 56 -0.37 -7.63 1.24
N VAL A 57 -0.80 -8.28 2.31
CA VAL A 57 -2.02 -9.10 2.31
C VAL A 57 -3.18 -8.22 2.78
N PRO A 58 -4.26 -8.06 1.99
CA PRO A 58 -5.44 -7.28 2.37
C PRO A 58 -6.08 -7.75 3.68
N TYR A 59 -6.62 -6.82 4.47
CA TYR A 59 -7.29 -7.10 5.74
C TYR A 59 -8.26 -5.98 6.14
N GLY A 60 -9.49 -6.35 6.54
CA GLY A 60 -10.49 -5.39 7.00
C GLY A 60 -10.90 -4.40 5.90
N THR A 61 -10.78 -3.11 6.20
CA THR A 61 -11.03 -2.00 5.25
C THR A 61 -9.90 -1.80 4.23
N VAL A 62 -8.72 -2.39 4.46
CA VAL A 62 -7.57 -2.31 3.53
C VAL A 62 -7.69 -3.41 2.49
N THR A 63 -8.00 -3.03 1.24
CA THR A 63 -8.22 -3.93 0.10
C THR A 63 -7.01 -4.03 -0.83
N SER A 64 -6.11 -3.05 -0.77
CA SER A 64 -4.96 -2.93 -1.65
C SER A 64 -3.89 -4.00 -1.37
N THR A 65 -3.28 -4.49 -2.45
CA THR A 65 -2.22 -5.53 -2.40
C THR A 65 -0.80 -4.97 -2.38
N ASN A 66 -0.63 -3.64 -2.38
CA ASN A 66 0.65 -2.97 -2.23
C ASN A 66 0.62 -1.92 -1.12
N LEU A 67 1.77 -1.73 -0.45
CA LEU A 67 1.88 -0.87 0.74
C LEU A 67 1.53 0.60 0.46
N ARG A 68 1.85 1.14 -0.71
CA ARG A 68 1.56 2.55 -1.04
C ARG A 68 0.06 2.82 -1.03
N ASP A 69 -0.70 1.95 -1.66
CA ASP A 69 -2.14 2.17 -1.82
C ASP A 69 -2.90 1.73 -0.56
N ALA A 70 -2.42 0.71 0.16
CA ALA A 70 -2.90 0.37 1.51
C ALA A 70 -2.72 1.51 2.53
N LEU A 71 -1.63 2.29 2.43
CA LEU A 71 -1.44 3.47 3.27
C LEU A 71 -2.39 4.62 2.93
N LYS A 72 -2.87 4.70 1.68
CA LYS A 72 -3.93 5.66 1.29
C LYS A 72 -5.27 5.22 1.87
N GLU A 73 -5.65 3.95 1.67
CA GLU A 73 -6.87 3.38 2.25
C GLU A 73 -6.94 3.58 3.77
N LEU A 74 -5.81 3.53 4.48
CA LEU A 74 -5.75 3.83 5.91
C LEU A 74 -5.81 5.34 6.24
N ALA A 75 -5.20 6.20 5.42
CA ALA A 75 -5.28 7.65 5.59
C ALA A 75 -6.68 8.20 5.27
N ASP A 76 -7.39 7.56 4.35
CA ASP A 76 -8.74 7.91 3.88
C ASP A 76 -9.86 7.47 4.87
N GLN A 77 -9.53 7.14 6.13
CA GLN A 77 -10.48 6.80 7.21
C GLN A 77 -10.54 7.83 8.36
N ASP A 78 -9.51 8.67 8.50
CA ASP A 78 -9.36 9.68 9.58
C ASP A 78 -8.85 11.01 9.01
N PHE A 79 -9.79 11.92 8.76
CA PHE A 79 -9.54 13.23 8.16
C PHE A 79 -9.40 14.33 9.22
N ARG A 80 -8.61 15.37 8.92
CA ARG A 80 -8.49 16.58 9.76
C ARG A 80 -8.35 17.84 8.91
N GLY A 81 -9.08 18.89 9.27
CA GLY A 81 -8.94 20.23 8.67
C GLY A 81 -10.27 20.97 8.50
N ALA A 82 -10.20 22.26 8.19
CA ALA A 82 -11.32 23.21 8.11
C ALA A 82 -12.17 23.10 6.81
N SER A 83 -12.11 21.99 6.09
CA SER A 83 -12.83 21.82 4.83
C SER A 83 -13.34 20.40 4.69
N THR A 84 -14.63 20.27 4.42
CA THR A 84 -15.32 18.99 4.31
C THR A 84 -14.61 18.06 3.32
N PRO A 85 -14.18 16.86 3.73
CA PRO A 85 -13.62 15.86 2.84
C PRO A 85 -14.61 15.54 1.72
N THR A 86 -14.11 15.48 0.48
CA THR A 86 -14.90 15.11 -0.71
C THR A 86 -14.10 14.19 -1.63
N GLY A 87 -14.70 13.08 -2.05
CA GLY A 87 -14.10 12.16 -3.01
C GLY A 87 -14.75 10.78 -2.99
N SER A 88 -14.32 9.91 -3.91
CA SER A 88 -14.77 8.51 -4.00
C SER A 88 -14.07 7.57 -3.02
N TYR A 89 -13.10 8.08 -2.25
CA TYR A 89 -12.39 7.35 -1.20
C TYR A 89 -13.15 7.36 0.14
N ILE A 90 -14.13 8.27 0.29
CA ILE A 90 -14.92 8.40 1.51
C ILE A 90 -15.97 7.30 1.57
N SER A 91 -16.03 6.63 2.72
CA SER A 91 -16.87 5.48 3.04
C SER A 91 -17.69 5.73 4.31
N GLU A 92 -18.79 4.98 4.48
CA GLU A 92 -19.56 5.03 5.72
C GLU A 92 -18.73 4.53 6.91
N GLY A 93 -18.73 5.31 7.99
CA GLY A 93 -17.95 5.06 9.20
C GLY A 93 -16.69 5.93 9.31
N ASP A 94 -16.24 6.57 8.23
CA ASP A 94 -15.07 7.45 8.25
C ASP A 94 -15.26 8.61 9.24
N THR A 95 -14.15 9.08 9.80
CA THR A 95 -14.13 10.15 10.80
C THR A 95 -13.43 11.40 10.28
N TRP A 96 -13.92 12.57 10.68
CA TRP A 96 -13.33 13.86 10.35
C TRP A 96 -13.39 14.79 11.55
N TYR A 97 -12.23 15.30 11.99
CA TYR A 97 -12.18 16.45 12.88
C TYR A 97 -12.14 17.74 12.05
N ASP A 98 -13.25 18.46 12.08
CA ASP A 98 -13.42 19.76 11.43
C ASP A 98 -12.77 20.83 12.32
N THR A 99 -11.76 21.51 11.78
CA THR A 99 -11.00 22.53 12.52
C THR A 99 -11.51 23.95 12.30
N ASP A 100 -12.65 24.14 11.62
CA ASP A 100 -13.34 25.44 11.52
C ASP A 100 -14.36 25.63 12.67
N ASP A 101 -14.99 24.52 13.11
CA ASP A 101 -15.99 24.50 14.19
C ASP A 101 -15.62 23.62 15.40
N ASP A 102 -14.41 23.06 15.40
CA ASP A 102 -13.85 22.16 16.43
C ASP A 102 -14.69 20.89 16.70
N GLN A 103 -15.42 20.38 15.69
CA GLN A 103 -16.30 19.21 15.83
C GLN A 103 -15.73 17.92 15.24
N LEU A 104 -15.88 16.82 15.99
CA LEU A 104 -15.71 15.46 15.46
C LEU A 104 -17.00 14.99 14.75
N LYS A 105 -16.86 14.64 13.47
CA LYS A 105 -17.93 14.24 12.55
C LYS A 105 -17.68 12.81 12.03
N VAL A 106 -18.76 12.10 11.73
CA VAL A 106 -18.75 10.76 11.09
C VAL A 106 -19.52 10.84 9.78
N TYR A 107 -18.99 10.22 8.72
CA TYR A 107 -19.71 10.04 7.47
C TYR A 107 -20.67 8.86 7.59
N ARG A 108 -21.98 9.10 7.46
CA ARG A 108 -23.01 8.05 7.63
C ARG A 108 -24.26 8.31 6.81
N GLU A 109 -25.07 7.28 6.62
CA GLU A 109 -26.41 7.43 6.04
C GLU A 109 -27.32 8.26 6.99
N THR A 110 -27.91 9.35 6.47
CA THR A 110 -28.89 10.17 7.19
C THR A 110 -30.33 9.90 6.74
N SER A 111 -30.49 9.38 5.52
CA SER A 111 -31.71 8.80 4.96
C SER A 111 -31.34 7.91 3.78
N SER A 112 -32.21 6.98 3.37
CA SER A 112 -31.90 5.97 2.35
C SER A 112 -31.20 6.54 1.10
N GLY A 113 -29.97 6.09 0.85
CA GLY A 113 -29.11 6.51 -0.26
C GLY A 113 -28.43 7.87 -0.09
N THR A 114 -28.58 8.54 1.06
CA THR A 114 -28.06 9.88 1.34
C THR A 114 -27.05 9.83 2.49
N PHE A 115 -25.79 10.06 2.16
CA PHE A 115 -24.66 10.00 3.10
C PHE A 115 -24.08 11.40 3.32
N GLN A 116 -23.81 11.74 4.59
CA GLN A 116 -23.39 13.07 5.00
C GLN A 116 -22.42 12.99 6.18
N TRP A 117 -21.55 14.00 6.32
CA TRP A 117 -20.76 14.23 7.52
C TRP A 117 -21.67 14.79 8.62
N VAL A 118 -21.82 14.04 9.71
CA VAL A 118 -22.70 14.39 10.84
C VAL A 118 -21.86 14.51 12.12
N PRO A 119 -21.96 15.62 12.89
CA PRO A 119 -21.27 15.72 14.18
C PRO A 119 -21.77 14.68 15.17
N ILE A 120 -20.84 14.06 15.90
CA ILE A 120 -21.17 13.11 16.97
C ILE A 120 -21.68 13.87 18.20
N ILE A 121 -21.13 15.06 18.44
CA ILE A 121 -21.43 15.95 19.56
C ILE A 121 -21.69 17.34 18.97
N VAL A 122 -22.78 17.99 19.38
CA VAL A 122 -23.07 19.37 19.01
C VAL A 122 -22.83 20.25 20.23
N GLY A 123 -21.69 20.93 20.26
CA GLY A 123 -21.36 21.88 21.32
C GLY A 123 -22.32 23.07 21.32
N ALA A 124 -22.83 23.44 22.49
CA ALA A 124 -23.53 24.70 22.67
C ALA A 124 -22.52 25.83 22.85
N ALA A 125 -22.63 26.90 22.03
CA ALA A 125 -21.73 28.05 22.11
C ALA A 125 -21.85 28.78 23.48
N GLY A 126 -20.98 28.43 24.42
CA GLY A 126 -20.88 29.07 25.74
C GLY A 126 -20.79 28.15 26.97
N SER A 127 -20.71 26.82 26.82
CA SER A 127 -20.58 25.88 27.95
C SER A 127 -19.67 24.68 27.61
N ASP A 128 -19.15 24.00 28.63
CA ASP A 128 -18.14 22.91 28.59
C ASP A 128 -18.63 21.58 27.96
N SER A 129 -19.32 21.67 26.81
CA SER A 129 -19.94 20.55 26.08
C SER A 129 -18.93 19.58 25.46
N ASP A 130 -17.63 19.88 25.55
CA ASP A 130 -16.51 19.01 25.19
C ASP A 130 -16.46 17.77 26.10
N THR A 131 -17.12 17.83 27.27
CA THR A 131 -17.22 16.72 28.22
C THR A 131 -18.54 15.99 28.05
N ILE A 132 -18.51 14.81 27.40
CA ILE A 132 -19.63 13.85 27.46
C ILE A 132 -19.61 13.17 28.82
N ASP A 133 -20.32 13.75 29.78
CA ASP A 133 -20.76 13.01 30.97
C ASP A 133 -21.84 12.01 30.54
N ALA A 134 -21.44 10.74 30.42
CA ALA A 134 -22.30 9.64 30.00
C ALA A 134 -23.29 9.16 31.10
N GLY A 135 -23.69 10.03 32.03
CA GLY A 135 -24.83 9.81 32.92
C GLY A 135 -24.52 9.79 34.42
N SER A 136 -23.63 10.63 34.92
CA SER A 136 -23.49 10.89 36.36
C SER A 136 -24.52 11.92 36.85
N TYR A 137 -25.75 11.48 37.10
CA TYR A 137 -26.79 12.23 37.81
C TYR A 137 -26.81 11.93 39.32
#